data_AF-A0A8S0FIU6-F1
#
_entry.id   AF-A0A8S0FIU6-F1
#
_cell.length_a   1.000
_cell.length_b   1.000
_cell.length_c   1.000
_cell.angle_alpha   90.00
_cell.angle_beta   90.00
_cell.angle_gamma   90.00
#
_symmetry.space_group_name_H-M   'P 1'
#
loop_
_entity.id
_entity.type
_entity.pdbx_description
1 polymer ?
#
loop_
_entity_poly.entity_id
_entity_poly.type
_entity_poly.pdbx_seq_one_letter_code
_entity_poly.pdbx_strand_id
1 'polypeptide(L)'
;MPGGSVDNCITFQPVQNHVVIGDDSTIDFSKYYHFIPMPDLRAFANAGFPFSRMADLSQTITVMPKTPNEAQMETLLNTVGFIGAQTGFPAINLTVTDDGSTIQGKDADIMIVGGIPDKLKDDKQIDLLVQATESWVKTPMRQTPFPGIVLKRGRERSRGRNPVNADLFRCDGGGDWLPVAV
;
A
#
# COMPACT_ATOMS: atom_id res chain seq x y z
N MET A 1 -32.46 18.86 -22.07
CA MET A 1 -32.91 19.43 -20.78
C MET A 1 -33.07 20.92 -20.97
N PRO A 2 -34.22 21.52 -20.62
CA PRO A 2 -34.35 22.98 -20.65
C PRO A 2 -33.35 23.53 -19.62
N GLY A 3 -32.35 24.26 -20.08
CA GLY A 3 -31.40 24.94 -19.20
C GLY A 3 -32.07 26.16 -18.59
N GLY A 4 -31.93 26.34 -17.28
CA GLY A 4 -32.41 27.54 -16.60
C GLY A 4 -31.79 28.80 -17.20
N SER A 5 -32.52 29.92 -17.13
CA SER A 5 -31.98 31.24 -17.47
C SER A 5 -31.40 31.92 -16.24
N VAL A 6 -30.63 32.99 -16.43
CA VAL A 6 -30.04 33.78 -15.34
C VAL A 6 -31.12 34.32 -14.38
N ASP A 7 -32.32 34.61 -14.89
CA ASP A 7 -33.45 35.11 -14.11
C ASP A 7 -34.38 33.99 -13.58
N ASN A 8 -34.13 32.72 -13.92
CA ASN A 8 -35.00 31.61 -13.53
C ASN A 8 -34.19 30.33 -13.20
N CYS A 9 -33.90 30.18 -11.91
CA CYS A 9 -33.31 28.97 -11.35
C CYS A 9 -34.37 27.86 -11.23
N ILE A 10 -34.32 26.90 -12.14
CA ILE A 10 -35.07 25.65 -12.04
C ILE A 10 -34.26 24.59 -11.29
N THR A 11 -34.76 24.12 -10.16
CA THR A 11 -34.20 22.96 -9.46
C THR A 11 -34.69 21.69 -10.16
N PHE A 12 -33.77 20.93 -10.74
CA PHE A 12 -34.07 19.59 -11.20
C PHE A 12 -33.50 18.61 -10.18
N GLN A 13 -34.33 17.72 -9.65
CA GLN A 13 -33.81 16.55 -8.94
C GLN A 13 -33.31 15.57 -10.01
N PRO A 14 -32.01 15.23 -10.03
CA PRO A 14 -31.55 14.13 -10.85
C PRO A 14 -32.36 12.88 -10.46
N VAL A 15 -32.94 12.21 -11.45
CA VAL A 15 -33.59 10.92 -11.20
C VAL A 15 -32.54 10.01 -10.56
N GLN A 16 -32.85 9.44 -9.39
CA GLN A 16 -31.92 8.54 -8.72
C GLN A 16 -31.78 7.26 -9.52
N ASN A 17 -30.72 7.20 -10.33
CA ASN A 17 -30.28 5.97 -10.97
C ASN A 17 -29.65 5.09 -9.89
N HIS A 18 -30.25 3.94 -9.62
CA HIS A 18 -29.64 2.89 -8.80
C HIS A 18 -29.00 1.87 -9.75
N VAL A 19 -27.77 1.47 -9.44
CA VAL A 19 -27.09 0.37 -10.13
C VAL A 19 -26.97 -0.77 -9.13
N VAL A 20 -27.43 -1.95 -9.52
CA VAL A 20 -27.31 -3.18 -8.73
C VAL A 20 -26.32 -4.11 -9.41
N ILE A 21 -25.48 -4.77 -8.62
CA ILE A 21 -24.66 -5.89 -9.07
C ILE A 21 -25.50 -7.14 -8.87
N GLY A 22 -25.75 -7.91 -9.93
CA GLY A 22 -26.53 -9.14 -9.85
C GLY A 22 -25.78 -10.25 -9.12
N ASP A 23 -26.50 -11.16 -8.47
CA ASP A 23 -25.92 -12.27 -7.71
C ASP A 23 -25.10 -13.25 -8.59
N ASP A 24 -25.37 -13.27 -9.90
CA ASP A 24 -24.67 -14.06 -10.91
C ASP A 24 -23.48 -13.31 -11.55
N SER A 25 -23.22 -12.08 -11.13
CA SER A 25 -22.10 -11.29 -11.63
C SER A 25 -20.78 -11.84 -11.08
N THR A 26 -19.90 -12.28 -11.97
CA THR A 26 -18.55 -12.75 -11.62
C THR A 26 -17.50 -11.70 -11.91
N ILE A 27 -16.66 -11.38 -10.91
CA ILE A 27 -15.46 -10.56 -11.10
C ILE A 27 -14.28 -11.52 -11.32
N ASP A 28 -13.71 -11.51 -12.53
CA ASP A 28 -12.60 -12.38 -12.90
C ASP A 28 -11.25 -11.65 -12.80
N PHE A 29 -10.39 -12.11 -11.89
CA PHE A 29 -9.01 -11.62 -11.72
C PHE A 29 -7.94 -12.52 -12.36
N SER A 30 -8.33 -13.57 -13.09
CA SER A 30 -7.42 -14.61 -13.62
C SER A 30 -6.31 -14.08 -14.54
N LYS A 31 -6.50 -12.92 -15.18
CA LYS A 31 -5.53 -12.31 -16.10
C LYS A 31 -4.83 -11.07 -15.55
N TYR A 32 -5.06 -10.75 -14.27
CA TYR A 32 -4.37 -9.64 -13.63
C TYR A 32 -2.99 -10.09 -13.14
N TYR A 33 -1.96 -9.52 -13.74
CA TYR A 33 -0.60 -9.66 -13.23
C TYR A 33 -0.45 -8.81 -11.97
N HIS A 34 -0.45 -9.45 -10.80
CA HIS A 34 -0.10 -8.80 -9.54
C HIS A 34 1.41 -8.87 -9.34
N PHE A 35 2.11 -7.90 -9.94
CA PHE A 35 3.54 -7.71 -9.73
C PHE A 35 3.79 -6.50 -8.85
N ILE A 36 4.49 -6.71 -7.74
CA ILE A 36 5.05 -5.65 -6.91
C ILE A 36 6.58 -5.83 -6.97
N PRO A 37 7.35 -4.82 -7.40
CA PRO A 37 8.80 -4.89 -7.33
C PRO A 37 9.22 -4.96 -5.86
N MET A 38 10.01 -5.97 -5.50
CA MET A 38 10.55 -6.11 -4.14
C MET A 38 12.00 -5.60 -4.08
N PRO A 39 12.45 -5.01 -2.96
CA PRO A 39 11.75 -4.79 -1.68
C PRO A 39 10.88 -3.53 -1.66
N ASP A 40 9.61 -3.63 -1.23
CA ASP A 40 8.68 -2.49 -1.10
C ASP A 40 8.24 -2.31 0.36
N LEU A 41 8.78 -1.28 1.02
CA LEU A 41 8.50 -1.00 2.44
C LEU A 41 7.05 -0.54 2.67
N ARG A 42 6.40 0.07 1.67
CA ARG A 42 5.02 0.54 1.79
C ARG A 42 4.06 -0.65 1.80
N ALA A 43 4.30 -1.66 0.97
CA ALA A 43 3.54 -2.90 0.94
C ALA A 43 3.67 -3.66 2.27
N PHE A 44 4.87 -3.69 2.85
CA PHE A 44 5.07 -4.21 4.19
C PHE A 44 4.31 -3.39 5.25
N ALA A 45 4.49 -2.07 5.29
CA ALA A 45 3.91 -1.21 6.32
C ALA A 45 2.37 -1.13 6.29
N ASN A 46 1.74 -1.35 5.13
CA ASN A 46 0.28 -1.28 5.01
C ASN A 46 -0.40 -2.65 5.02
N ALA A 47 0.27 -3.69 4.52
CA ALA A 47 -0.37 -4.99 4.29
C ALA A 47 0.46 -6.18 4.80
N GLY A 48 1.62 -5.97 5.42
CA GLY A 48 2.51 -7.05 5.87
C GLY A 48 3.12 -7.89 4.73
N PHE A 49 3.04 -7.42 3.48
CA PHE A 49 3.58 -8.12 2.32
C PHE A 49 5.12 -8.08 2.35
N PRO A 50 5.84 -9.17 2.00
CA PRO A 50 5.38 -10.41 1.35
C PRO A 50 4.79 -11.48 2.28
N PHE A 51 4.97 -11.34 3.60
CA PHE A 51 4.63 -12.39 4.57
C PHE A 51 3.12 -12.62 4.72
N SER A 52 2.30 -11.62 4.40
CA SER A 52 0.84 -11.72 4.40
C SER A 52 0.26 -12.51 3.22
N ARG A 53 1.08 -12.98 2.28
CA ARG A 53 0.62 -13.83 1.16
C ARG A 53 -0.02 -15.12 1.66
N MET A 54 0.56 -15.74 2.69
CA MET A 54 -0.04 -16.85 3.43
C MET A 54 -0.54 -16.32 4.77
N ALA A 55 -1.86 -16.32 4.98
CA ALA A 55 -2.48 -15.71 6.15
C ALA A 55 -2.02 -16.33 7.49
N ASP A 56 -1.59 -17.59 7.45
CA ASP A 56 -1.09 -18.37 8.59
C ASP A 56 0.43 -18.32 8.78
N LEU A 57 1.14 -17.55 7.95
CA LEU A 57 2.60 -17.45 7.88
C LEU A 57 3.30 -18.81 7.62
N SER A 58 2.60 -19.79 7.03
CA SER A 58 3.13 -21.15 6.78
C SER A 58 4.37 -21.22 5.90
N GLN A 59 4.58 -20.21 5.07
CA GLN A 59 5.74 -20.11 4.19
C GLN A 59 6.75 -19.07 4.69
N THR A 60 6.66 -18.67 5.95
CA THR A 60 7.59 -17.71 6.57
C THR A 60 8.52 -18.40 7.55
N ILE A 61 9.81 -18.11 7.44
CA ILE A 61 10.84 -18.54 8.41
C ILE A 61 11.43 -17.29 9.06
N THR A 62 11.27 -17.17 10.37
CA THR A 62 11.89 -16.10 11.15
C THR A 62 13.23 -16.56 11.72
N VAL A 63 14.26 -15.77 11.44
CA VAL A 63 15.62 -15.96 11.94
C VAL A 63 15.86 -15.00 13.09
N MET A 64 16.23 -15.56 14.24
CA MET A 64 16.56 -14.80 15.44
C MET A 64 17.93 -15.18 15.96
N PRO A 65 18.63 -14.32 16.71
CA PRO A 65 19.83 -14.74 17.42
C PRO A 65 19.49 -15.80 18.47
N LYS A 66 20.44 -16.71 18.72
CA LYS A 66 20.32 -17.83 19.68
C LYS A 66 19.86 -17.39 21.08
N THR A 67 20.24 -16.19 21.49
CA THR A 67 19.78 -15.54 22.72
C THR A 67 19.14 -14.20 22.37
N PRO A 68 17.82 -14.18 22.09
CA PRO A 68 17.15 -12.94 21.74
C PRO A 68 17.05 -12.02 22.95
N ASN A 69 17.26 -10.72 22.73
CA ASN A 69 16.98 -9.71 23.75
C ASN A 69 15.48 -9.36 23.78
N GLU A 70 15.06 -8.64 24.82
CA GLU A 70 13.65 -8.23 24.99
C GLU A 70 13.12 -7.47 23.78
N ALA A 71 13.89 -6.52 23.25
CA ALA A 71 13.52 -5.72 22.08
C ALA A 71 13.30 -6.58 20.82
N GLN A 72 14.09 -7.64 20.62
CA GLN A 72 13.95 -8.56 19.48
C GLN A 72 12.70 -9.44 19.62
N MET A 73 12.40 -9.91 20.83
CA MET A 73 11.16 -10.65 21.09
C MET A 73 9.93 -9.76 20.88
N GLU A 74 9.98 -8.53 21.39
CA GLU A 74 8.93 -7.54 21.17
C GLU A 74 8.75 -7.24 19.68
N THR A 75 9.85 -7.04 18.95
CA THR A 75 9.81 -6.80 17.50
C THR A 75 9.18 -7.96 16.74
N LEU A 76 9.53 -9.21 17.08
CA LEU A 76 8.92 -10.38 16.49
C LEU A 76 7.40 -10.40 16.73
N LEU A 77 6.99 -10.31 18.00
CA LEU A 77 5.59 -10.40 18.38
C LEU A 77 4.76 -9.26 17.80
N ASN A 78 5.29 -8.04 17.78
CA ASN A 78 4.65 -6.89 17.15
C ASN A 78 4.51 -7.07 15.64
N THR A 79 5.55 -7.58 14.96
CA THR A 79 5.52 -7.80 13.51
C THR A 79 4.53 -8.89 13.13
N VAL A 80 4.56 -10.01 13.86
CA VAL A 80 3.64 -11.14 13.64
C VAL A 80 2.20 -10.76 13.98
N GLY A 81 1.99 -10.03 15.08
CA GLY A 81 0.68 -9.50 15.47
C GLY A 81 0.14 -8.50 14.45
N PHE A 82 0.99 -7.62 13.92
CA PHE A 82 0.64 -6.70 12.85
C PHE A 82 0.22 -7.45 11.58
N ILE A 83 1.01 -8.44 11.13
CA ILE A 83 0.65 -9.24 9.94
C ILE A 83 -0.66 -9.99 10.17
N GLY A 84 -0.85 -10.61 11.33
CA GLY A 84 -2.09 -11.31 11.67
C GLY A 84 -3.31 -10.38 11.71
N ALA A 85 -3.12 -9.13 12.15
CA ALA A 85 -4.17 -8.10 12.09
C ALA A 85 -4.50 -7.68 10.65
N GLN A 86 -3.52 -7.64 9.75
CA GLN A 86 -3.73 -7.34 8.33
C GLN A 86 -4.42 -8.48 7.58
N THR A 87 -4.11 -9.75 7.90
CA THR A 87 -4.69 -10.92 7.24
C THR A 87 -5.99 -11.39 7.90
N GLY A 88 -6.25 -11.00 9.15
CA GLY A 88 -7.38 -11.48 9.95
C GLY A 88 -7.21 -12.92 10.45
N PHE A 89 -5.99 -13.48 10.36
CA PHE A 89 -5.71 -14.87 10.74
C PHE A 89 -4.45 -14.94 11.62
N PRO A 90 -4.44 -15.75 12.70
CA PRO A 90 -3.27 -15.87 13.56
C PRO A 90 -2.12 -16.62 12.88
N ALA A 91 -0.88 -16.23 13.19
CA ALA A 91 0.34 -16.85 12.68
C ALA A 91 0.63 -18.20 13.36
N ILE A 92 -0.14 -19.23 13.01
CA ILE A 92 -0.04 -20.57 13.61
C ILE A 92 1.08 -21.43 13.02
N ASN A 93 1.51 -21.16 11.79
CA ASN A 93 2.48 -21.99 11.07
C ASN A 93 3.83 -21.29 10.86
N LEU A 94 4.15 -20.30 11.70
CA LEU A 94 5.43 -19.60 11.66
C LEU A 94 6.57 -20.48 12.18
N THR A 95 7.65 -20.61 11.41
CA THR A 95 8.86 -21.32 11.86
C THR A 95 9.90 -20.33 12.38
N VAL A 96 10.40 -20.50 13.61
CA VAL A 96 11.48 -19.69 14.18
C VAL A 96 12.76 -20.52 14.29
N THR A 97 13.89 -19.99 13.82
CA THR A 97 15.20 -20.66 13.80
C THR A 97 16.31 -19.70 14.21
N ASP A 98 17.35 -20.22 14.88
CA ASP A 98 18.59 -19.47 15.13
C ASP A 98 19.69 -19.76 14.10
N ASP A 99 19.54 -20.80 13.29
CA ASP A 99 20.54 -21.19 12.32
C ASP A 99 20.18 -20.74 10.90
N GLY A 100 20.95 -19.78 10.40
CA GLY A 100 20.86 -19.29 9.02
C GLY A 100 21.13 -20.35 7.95
N SER A 101 21.73 -21.50 8.29
CA SER A 101 21.92 -22.60 7.33
C SER A 101 20.60 -23.28 6.92
N THR A 102 19.61 -23.26 7.79
CA THR A 102 18.30 -23.91 7.58
C THR A 102 17.44 -23.22 6.51
N ILE A 103 17.91 -22.09 6.00
CA ILE A 103 17.27 -21.22 5.03
C ILE A 103 17.76 -21.51 3.60
N GLN A 104 19.00 -21.97 3.44
CA GLN A 104 19.61 -22.18 2.13
C GLN A 104 18.86 -23.28 1.37
N GLY A 105 18.33 -22.92 0.19
CA GLY A 105 17.61 -23.85 -0.69
C GLY A 105 16.15 -24.10 -0.32
N LYS A 106 15.58 -23.37 0.65
CA LYS A 106 14.14 -23.42 0.92
C LYS A 106 13.40 -22.31 0.16
N ASP A 107 12.26 -22.68 -0.41
CA ASP A 107 11.30 -21.74 -1.00
C ASP A 107 10.38 -21.20 0.11
N ALA A 108 10.89 -20.22 0.87
CA ALA A 108 10.20 -19.61 1.99
C ALA A 108 10.56 -18.12 2.11
N ASP A 109 9.60 -17.33 2.59
CA ASP A 109 9.75 -15.92 2.93
C ASP A 109 10.61 -15.78 4.19
N ILE A 110 11.75 -15.11 4.11
CA ILE A 110 12.73 -15.03 5.20
C ILE A 110 12.54 -13.71 5.96
N MET A 111 12.25 -13.81 7.26
CA MET A 111 12.15 -12.66 8.15
C MET A 111 13.32 -12.68 9.13
N ILE A 112 14.15 -11.63 9.14
CA ILE A 112 15.31 -11.56 10.05
C ILE A 112 15.00 -10.53 11.14
N VAL A 113 15.09 -10.94 12.41
CA VAL A 113 14.92 -10.04 13.55
C VAL A 113 16.25 -9.90 14.28
N GLY A 114 16.86 -8.72 14.16
CA GLY A 114 18.16 -8.40 14.74
C GLY A 114 19.26 -8.20 13.69
N GLY A 115 20.48 -8.60 14.01
CA GLY A 115 21.61 -8.51 13.08
C GLY A 115 21.52 -9.56 11.98
N ILE A 116 21.98 -9.21 10.77
CA ILE A 116 22.09 -10.17 9.67
C ILE A 116 23.09 -11.27 10.09
N PRO A 117 22.72 -12.56 10.02
CA PRO A 117 23.65 -13.66 10.29
C PRO A 117 24.88 -13.57 9.38
N ASP A 118 26.06 -13.89 9.89
CA ASP A 118 27.31 -13.76 9.11
C ASP A 118 27.29 -14.60 7.82
N LYS A 119 26.56 -15.72 7.83
CA LYS A 119 26.35 -16.59 6.65
C LYS A 119 25.52 -15.92 5.53
N LEU A 120 24.75 -14.89 5.83
CA LEU A 120 23.93 -14.14 4.86
C LEU A 120 24.59 -12.82 4.43
N LYS A 121 25.61 -12.34 5.15
CA LYS A 121 26.34 -11.12 4.79
C LYS A 121 27.23 -11.27 3.56
N ASP A 122 27.67 -12.48 3.26
CA ASP A 122 28.55 -12.77 2.12
C ASP A 122 27.79 -12.78 0.78
N ASP A 123 26.45 -12.75 0.83
CA ASP A 123 25.63 -12.58 -0.35
C ASP A 123 25.53 -11.09 -0.71
N LYS A 124 26.31 -10.69 -1.73
CA LYS A 124 26.33 -9.32 -2.25
C LYS A 124 24.94 -8.78 -2.59
N GLN A 125 23.97 -9.64 -2.90
CA GLN A 125 22.61 -9.18 -3.19
C GLN A 125 21.88 -8.73 -1.93
N ILE A 126 22.06 -9.42 -0.80
CA ILE A 126 21.43 -9.06 0.48
C ILE A 126 22.00 -7.75 1.00
N ASP A 127 23.31 -7.56 0.92
CA ASP A 127 23.95 -6.30 1.33
C ASP A 127 23.46 -5.10 0.49
N LEU A 128 23.32 -5.27 -0.82
CA LEU A 128 22.74 -4.23 -1.71
C LEU A 128 21.28 -3.93 -1.37
N LEU A 129 20.47 -4.95 -1.07
CA LEU A 129 19.07 -4.78 -0.67
C LEU A 129 18.96 -4.02 0.66
N VAL A 130 19.83 -4.33 1.62
CA VAL A 130 19.87 -3.68 2.94
C VAL A 130 20.28 -2.22 2.80
N GLN A 131 21.34 -1.93 2.03
CA GLN A 131 21.79 -0.55 1.79
C GLN A 131 20.74 0.29 1.04
N ALA A 132 20.09 -0.30 0.03
CA ALA A 132 18.98 0.34 -0.66
C ALA A 132 17.83 0.66 0.30
N THR A 133 17.44 -0.29 1.14
CA THR A 133 16.37 -0.11 2.13
C THR A 133 16.74 0.92 3.20
N GLU A 134 17.97 0.91 3.70
CA GLU A 134 18.47 1.87 4.69
C GLU A 134 18.42 3.31 4.15
N SER A 135 18.81 3.49 2.88
CA SER A 135 18.73 4.80 2.21
C SER A 135 17.29 5.30 2.10
N TRP A 136 16.32 4.41 1.86
CA TRP A 136 14.90 4.74 1.80
C TRP A 136 14.34 5.14 3.15
N VAL A 137 14.69 4.43 4.22
CA VAL A 137 14.26 4.78 5.59
C VAL A 137 14.80 6.15 6.01
N LYS A 138 16.03 6.49 5.59
CA LYS A 138 16.68 7.77 5.92
C LYS A 138 16.24 8.94 5.03
N THR A 139 15.53 8.68 3.94
CA THR A 139 15.09 9.72 3.00
C THR A 139 13.61 10.04 3.24
N PRO A 140 13.21 11.32 3.36
CA PRO A 140 11.80 11.65 3.52
C PRO A 140 10.99 11.16 2.31
N MET A 141 9.99 10.32 2.57
CA MET A 141 9.06 9.84 1.55
C MET A 141 8.27 11.00 0.95
N ARG A 142 8.67 11.43 -0.25
CA ARG A 142 7.79 12.19 -1.13
C ARG A 142 6.86 11.19 -1.80
N GLN A 143 5.55 11.32 -1.59
CA GLN A 143 4.57 10.53 -2.34
C GLN A 143 4.85 10.71 -3.83
N THR A 144 5.38 9.68 -4.49
CA THR A 144 5.35 9.63 -5.95
C THR A 144 3.88 9.54 -6.32
N PRO A 145 3.35 10.48 -7.14
CA PRO A 145 1.99 10.35 -7.62
C PRO A 145 1.87 8.98 -8.28
N PHE A 146 0.80 8.25 -7.97
CA PHE A 146 0.46 7.03 -8.69
C PHE A 146 0.55 7.36 -10.19
N PRO A 147 1.23 6.53 -11.01
CA PRO A 147 1.11 6.66 -12.45
C PRO A 147 -0.35 6.36 -12.79
N GLY A 148 -1.16 7.40 -12.86
CA GLY A 148 -2.51 7.31 -13.38
C GLY A 148 -2.40 6.66 -14.76
N ILE A 149 -3.25 5.68 -15.03
CA ILE A 149 -3.38 5.10 -16.36
C ILE A 149 -3.80 6.25 -17.28
N VAL A 150 -2.83 6.87 -17.94
CA VAL A 150 -3.09 7.92 -18.92
C VAL A 150 -3.63 7.21 -20.14
N LEU A 151 -4.97 7.15 -20.26
CA LEU A 151 -5.61 6.94 -21.54
C LEU A 151 -5.12 8.05 -22.47
N LYS A 152 -4.21 7.70 -23.39
CA LYS A 152 -3.70 8.64 -24.39
C LYS A 152 -4.86 9.17 -25.22
N ARG A 153 -5.32 10.37 -24.91
CA ARG A 153 -6.09 11.20 -25.85
C ARG A 153 -5.41 12.56 -25.96
N GLY A 154 -4.90 12.81 -27.17
CA GLY A 154 -4.67 14.14 -27.75
C GLY A 154 -3.85 15.16 -26.96
N ARG A 155 -2.66 15.49 -27.50
CA ARG A 155 -1.91 16.74 -27.31
C ARG A 155 -2.71 17.90 -26.68
N GLU A 156 -2.35 18.31 -25.46
CA GLU A 156 -2.50 19.68 -24.99
C GLU A 156 -1.34 20.00 -24.04
N ARG A 157 -0.58 21.04 -24.36
CA ARG A 157 0.64 21.46 -23.66
C ARG A 157 0.24 22.54 -22.66
N SER A 158 -0.04 22.18 -21.40
CA SER A 158 -0.48 23.14 -20.39
C SER A 158 0.44 23.16 -19.18
N ARG A 159 1.05 24.33 -18.97
CA ARG A 159 1.88 24.70 -17.82
C ARG A 159 1.21 24.37 -16.50
N GLY A 160 2.01 23.94 -15.53
CA GLY A 160 1.58 23.52 -14.20
C GLY A 160 0.73 24.56 -13.48
N ARG A 161 -0.38 24.08 -12.93
CA ARG A 161 -1.11 24.67 -11.81
C ARG A 161 -1.68 23.50 -11.01
N ASN A 162 -1.12 23.26 -9.82
CA ASN A 162 -1.71 22.34 -8.84
C ASN A 162 -3.11 22.86 -8.45
N PRO A 163 -4.16 22.04 -8.44
CA PRO A 163 -5.38 22.35 -7.71
C PRO A 163 -5.27 21.68 -6.33
N VAL A 164 -4.94 22.46 -5.31
CA VAL A 164 -5.20 22.09 -3.92
C VAL A 164 -6.30 23.03 -3.44
N ASN A 165 -7.32 22.44 -2.82
CA ASN A 165 -8.57 23.03 -2.31
C ASN A 165 -9.64 23.37 -3.36
N ALA A 166 -10.67 22.51 -3.42
CA ALA A 166 -11.98 22.91 -3.90
C ALA A 166 -12.63 23.77 -2.81
N ASP A 167 -12.28 25.06 -2.78
CA ASP A 167 -12.98 26.03 -1.95
C ASP A 167 -14.43 26.15 -2.46
N LEU A 168 -15.39 25.90 -1.56
CA LEU A 168 -16.81 26.02 -1.87
C LEU A 168 -17.16 27.52 -1.93
N PHE A 169 -17.43 28.04 -3.12
CA PHE A 169 -17.88 29.42 -3.30
C PHE A 169 -19.40 29.45 -3.53
N ARG A 170 -20.09 30.38 -2.86
CA ARG A 170 -21.52 30.63 -3.08
C ARG A 170 -21.67 31.91 -3.88
N CYS A 171 -22.43 31.83 -4.97
CA CYS A 171 -22.78 33.00 -5.78
C CYS A 171 -23.89 33.76 -5.05
N ASP A 172 -23.70 35.05 -4.79
CA ASP A 172 -24.77 35.88 -4.25
C ASP A 172 -25.64 36.43 -5.39
N GLY A 173 -26.88 36.83 -5.09
CA GLY A 173 -27.89 37.28 -6.07
C GLY A 173 -27.52 38.51 -6.92
N GLY A 174 -26.33 39.07 -6.72
CA GLY A 174 -25.72 40.13 -7.53
C GLY A 174 -24.58 39.67 -8.46
N GLY A 175 -24.24 38.38 -8.50
CA GLY A 175 -23.25 37.81 -9.43
C GLY A 175 -21.80 37.76 -8.95
N ASP A 176 -21.51 38.15 -7.70
CA ASP A 176 -20.19 38.00 -7.08
C ASP A 176 -20.04 36.66 -6.32
N TRP A 177 -18.83 36.09 -6.38
CA TRP A 177 -18.49 34.82 -5.75
C TRP A 177 -17.78 35.03 -4.42
N LEU A 178 -18.43 34.69 -3.31
CA LEU A 178 -17.88 34.82 -1.96
C LEU A 178 -17.47 33.46 -1.39
N PRO A 179 -16.35 33.38 -0.64
CA PRO A 179 -15.92 32.14 0.00
C PRO A 179 -16.89 31.75 1.12
N VAL A 180 -17.31 30.49 1.15
CA VAL A 180 -18.11 29.94 2.25
C VAL A 180 -17.16 29.43 3.33
N ALA A 181 -17.13 30.12 4.47
CA ALA A 181 -16.48 29.58 5.66
C ALA A 181 -17.30 28.40 6.19
N VAL A 182 -16.63 27.27 6.47
CA VAL A 182 -17.20 26.17 7.27
C VAL A 182 -17.16 26.54 8.73
#